data_AF-A0A9D2S874-F1
#
_entry.id   AF-A0A9D2S874-F1
#
_cell.length_a   1.000
_cell.length_b   1.000
_cell.length_c   1.000
_cell.angle_alpha   90.00
_cell.angle_beta   90.00
_cell.angle_gamma   90.00
#
_symmetry.space_group_name_H-M   'P 1'
#
loop_
_entity.id
_entity.type
_entity.pdbx_description
1 polymer ?
#
loop_
_entity_poly.entity_id
_entity_poly.type
_entity_poly.pdbx_seq_one_letter_code
_entity_poly.pdbx_strand_id
1 'polypeptide(L)'
;MKATGIVRRIDDLGRIVIPKEIRRSFRIREGDPLEIFTDAEGEVIFKKYSPIGELSNFANQYAEVLHKSGGLPIAIMDNDHVIAASGLSKREVLERRVTKNLEELMENRAIHISTKEVPPMNAIEGFDRKANVVYPIIYGGDVSGAVALMQSDESHLPTETEIKLVQVAAAFLGKQME
;
A
#
# COMPACT_ATOMS: atom_id res chain seq x y z
N MET A 1 7.82 2.06 -26.62
CA MET A 1 8.29 0.95 -25.76
C MET A 1 9.80 0.88 -25.80
N LYS A 2 10.45 0.37 -24.75
CA LYS A 2 11.92 0.23 -24.71
C LYS A 2 12.28 -1.26 -24.67
N ALA A 3 12.98 -1.74 -25.69
CA ALA A 3 13.39 -3.13 -25.75
C ALA A 3 14.45 -3.43 -24.66
N THR A 4 14.19 -4.43 -23.82
CA THR A 4 15.16 -4.91 -22.82
C THR A 4 16.19 -5.87 -23.43
N GLY A 5 15.90 -6.44 -24.61
CA GLY A 5 16.74 -7.44 -25.27
C GLY A 5 16.77 -8.81 -24.58
N ILE A 6 15.96 -9.02 -23.54
CA ILE A 6 15.96 -10.26 -22.76
C ILE A 6 14.97 -11.25 -23.38
N VAL A 7 15.47 -12.44 -23.74
CA VAL A 7 14.65 -13.54 -24.28
C VAL A 7 14.49 -14.63 -23.22
N ARG A 8 13.27 -15.13 -23.04
CA ARG A 8 12.92 -16.25 -22.15
C ARG A 8 12.03 -17.23 -22.89
N ARG A 9 12.23 -18.52 -22.61
CA ARG A 9 11.38 -19.60 -23.13
C ARG A 9 10.18 -19.76 -22.21
N ILE A 10 9.04 -20.09 -22.81
CA ILE A 10 7.86 -20.57 -22.10
C ILE A 10 8.11 -22.01 -21.67
N ASP A 11 7.58 -22.39 -20.52
CA ASP A 11 7.58 -23.80 -20.12
C ASP A 11 6.37 -24.56 -20.70
N ASP A 12 6.26 -25.83 -20.34
CA ASP A 12 5.20 -26.75 -20.78
C ASP A 12 3.80 -26.37 -20.29
N LEU A 13 3.71 -25.54 -19.25
CA LEU A 13 2.45 -25.07 -18.66
C LEU A 13 2.08 -23.64 -19.08
N GLY A 14 2.86 -23.01 -19.96
CA GLY A 14 2.59 -21.65 -20.42
C GLY A 14 3.16 -20.55 -19.53
N ARG A 15 4.00 -20.88 -18.54
CA ARG A 15 4.59 -19.89 -17.62
C ARG A 15 5.84 -19.27 -18.22
N ILE A 16 6.04 -17.99 -17.95
CA ILE A 16 7.24 -17.24 -18.31
C ILE A 16 7.93 -16.71 -17.05
N VAL A 17 9.25 -16.84 -17.00
CA VAL A 17 10.04 -16.31 -15.88
C VAL A 17 10.35 -14.84 -16.12
N ILE A 18 9.88 -13.97 -15.22
CA ILE A 18 10.25 -12.55 -15.23
C ILE A 18 11.68 -12.40 -14.65
N PRO A 19 12.65 -11.87 -15.44
CA PRO A 19 14.02 -11.65 -14.98
C PRO A 19 14.10 -10.84 -13.68
N LYS A 20 15.08 -11.16 -12.83
CA LYS A 20 15.25 -10.51 -11.51
C LYS A 20 15.44 -9.00 -11.63
N GLU A 21 16.04 -8.54 -12.72
CA GLU A 21 16.29 -7.12 -12.99
C GLU A 21 14.98 -6.37 -13.20
N ILE A 22 14.06 -6.95 -13.97
CA ILE A 22 12.72 -6.40 -14.20
C ILE A 22 11.92 -6.44 -12.88
N ARG A 23 11.93 -7.58 -12.18
CA ARG A 23 11.25 -7.69 -10.88
C ARG A 23 11.74 -6.65 -9.88
N ARG A 24 13.04 -6.43 -9.76
CA ARG A 24 13.62 -5.38 -8.89
C ARG A 24 13.22 -3.98 -9.33
N SER A 25 13.31 -3.68 -10.62
CA SER A 25 12.99 -2.35 -11.16
C SER A 25 11.51 -2.00 -10.96
N PHE A 26 10.63 -2.98 -11.11
CA PHE A 26 9.18 -2.80 -10.96
C PHE A 26 8.66 -3.19 -9.57
N ARG A 27 9.54 -3.53 -8.61
CA ARG A 27 9.17 -4.01 -7.27
C ARG A 27 8.09 -5.11 -7.31
N ILE A 28 8.28 -6.11 -8.17
CA ILE A 28 7.42 -7.29 -8.27
C ILE A 28 7.96 -8.35 -7.31
N ARG A 29 7.20 -8.62 -6.25
CA ARG A 29 7.50 -9.62 -5.23
C ARG A 29 6.89 -10.97 -5.59
N GLU A 30 7.28 -12.01 -4.87
CA GLU A 30 6.59 -13.29 -4.95
C GLU A 30 5.17 -13.15 -4.41
N GLY A 31 4.17 -13.65 -5.14
CA GLY A 31 2.76 -13.50 -4.80
C GLY A 31 2.11 -12.21 -5.33
N ASP A 32 2.87 -11.23 -5.83
CA ASP A 32 2.29 -10.00 -6.38
C ASP A 32 1.39 -10.31 -7.58
N PRO A 33 0.14 -9.81 -7.60
CA PRO A 33 -0.75 -10.00 -8.73
C PRO A 33 -0.30 -9.12 -9.92
N LEU A 34 -0.29 -9.71 -11.11
CA LEU A 34 -0.02 -9.02 -12.37
C LEU A 34 -1.21 -9.19 -13.31
N GLU A 35 -1.64 -8.08 -13.89
CA GLU A 35 -2.67 -8.06 -14.92
C GLU A 35 -2.03 -8.24 -16.29
N ILE A 36 -2.67 -9.07 -17.13
CA ILE A 36 -2.20 -9.41 -18.47
C ILE A 36 -3.13 -8.77 -19.49
N PHE A 37 -2.56 -7.87 -20.30
CA PHE A 37 -3.24 -7.29 -21.44
C PHE A 37 -2.64 -7.82 -22.73
N THR A 38 -3.47 -7.91 -23.76
CA THR A 38 -3.04 -8.16 -25.13
C THR A 38 -3.40 -6.96 -25.99
N ASP A 39 -2.49 -6.51 -26.85
CA ASP A 39 -2.81 -5.48 -27.83
C ASP A 39 -3.21 -6.08 -29.19
N ALA A 40 -3.60 -5.21 -30.13
CA ALA A 40 -4.01 -5.61 -31.48
C ALA A 40 -2.83 -6.12 -32.35
N GLU A 41 -1.59 -5.84 -31.95
CA GLU A 41 -0.37 -6.21 -32.65
C GLU A 41 0.16 -7.58 -32.15
N GLY A 42 -0.51 -8.17 -31.15
CA GLY A 42 -0.18 -9.47 -30.56
C GLY A 42 0.85 -9.40 -29.44
N GLU A 43 1.13 -8.21 -28.91
CA GLU A 43 1.99 -8.03 -27.76
C GLU A 43 1.27 -8.38 -26.46
N VAL A 44 2.04 -8.89 -25.49
CA VAL A 44 1.55 -9.18 -24.15
C VAL A 44 2.15 -8.17 -23.19
N ILE A 45 1.29 -7.41 -22.52
CA ILE A 45 1.68 -6.35 -21.60
C ILE A 45 1.32 -6.79 -20.18
N PHE A 46 2.33 -6.81 -19.30
CA PHE A 46 2.14 -7.06 -17.87
C PHE A 46 2.10 -5.73 -17.11
N LYS A 47 1.07 -5.54 -16.27
CA LYS A 47 0.99 -4.40 -15.33
C LYS A 47 0.84 -4.92 -13.90
N LYS A 48 1.38 -4.19 -12.92
CA LYS A 48 1.08 -4.48 -11.51
C LYS A 48 -0.40 -4.26 -11.28
N TYR A 49 -1.06 -5.26 -10.71
CA TYR A 49 -2.45 -5.12 -10.29
C TYR A 49 -2.48 -4.50 -8.90
N SER A 50 -3.15 -3.36 -8.75
CA SER A 50 -3.40 -2.72 -7.46
C SER A 50 -4.92 -2.62 -7.27
N PRO A 51 -5.56 -3.62 -6.65
CA PRO A 51 -7.01 -3.61 -6.44
C PRO A 51 -7.45 -2.37 -5.67
N ILE A 52 -6.61 -1.90 -4.75
CA ILE A 52 -6.91 -0.70 -3.96
C ILE A 52 -6.72 0.60 -4.76
N GLY A 53 -5.83 0.63 -5.76
CA GLY A 53 -5.67 1.76 -6.67
C GLY A 53 -6.93 2.01 -7.50
N GLU A 54 -7.59 0.94 -7.95
CA GLU A 54 -8.90 1.02 -8.60
C GLU A 54 -10.00 1.50 -7.64
N LEU A 55 -9.86 1.19 -6.35
CA LEU A 55 -10.72 1.68 -5.26
C LEU A 55 -10.29 3.05 -4.71
N SER A 56 -9.42 3.80 -5.39
CA SER A 56 -8.89 5.08 -4.90
C SER A 56 -9.98 6.09 -4.51
N ASN A 57 -11.08 6.17 -5.24
CA ASN A 57 -12.22 7.03 -4.88
C ASN A 57 -12.85 6.63 -3.54
N PHE A 58 -12.99 5.32 -3.31
CA PHE A 58 -13.51 4.77 -2.07
C PHE A 58 -12.53 4.99 -0.91
N ALA A 59 -11.25 4.71 -1.13
CA ALA A 59 -10.19 4.97 -0.16
C ALA A 59 -10.15 6.45 0.25
N ASN A 60 -10.34 7.37 -0.70
CA ASN A 60 -10.41 8.82 -0.41
C ASN A 60 -11.59 9.17 0.49
N GLN A 61 -12.80 8.69 0.19
CA GLN A 61 -13.97 8.93 1.03
C GLN A 61 -13.79 8.34 2.42
N TYR A 62 -13.19 7.15 2.49
CA TYR A 62 -12.97 6.46 3.75
C TYR A 62 -11.94 7.16 4.62
N ALA A 63 -10.81 7.58 4.04
CA ALA A 63 -9.82 8.41 4.73
C ALA A 63 -10.43 9.72 5.25
N GLU A 64 -11.34 10.34 4.49
CA GLU A 64 -12.05 11.54 4.90
C GLU A 64 -12.94 11.31 6.14
N VAL A 65 -13.72 10.22 6.14
CA VAL A 65 -14.58 9.84 7.27
C VAL A 65 -13.76 9.52 8.52
N LEU A 66 -12.66 8.77 8.37
CA LEU A 66 -11.78 8.41 9.49
C LEU A 66 -11.13 9.65 10.11
N HIS A 67 -10.65 10.57 9.26
CA HIS A 67 -10.08 11.84 9.74
C HIS A 67 -11.12 12.71 10.45
N LYS A 68 -12.32 12.87 9.88
CA LYS A 68 -13.40 13.66 10.49
C LYS A 68 -13.88 13.09 11.83
N SER A 69 -13.90 11.76 11.96
CA SER A 69 -14.40 11.07 13.15
C SER A 69 -13.33 10.90 14.23
N GLY A 70 -12.09 10.60 13.84
CA GLY A 70 -10.97 10.34 14.74
C GLY A 70 -10.06 11.53 15.00
N GLY A 71 -10.22 12.65 14.27
CA GLY A 71 -9.46 13.89 14.46
C GLY A 71 -7.99 13.84 14.01
N LEU A 72 -7.49 12.66 13.66
CA LEU A 72 -6.09 12.46 13.30
C LEU A 72 -5.88 12.30 11.80
N PRO A 73 -4.73 12.70 11.25
CA PRO A 73 -4.44 12.53 9.84
C PRO A 73 -4.33 11.04 9.45
N ILE A 74 -4.91 10.68 8.31
CA ILE A 74 -4.97 9.31 7.79
C ILE A 74 -4.28 9.26 6.43
N ALA A 75 -3.49 8.21 6.21
CA ALA A 75 -2.99 7.82 4.90
C ALA A 75 -3.38 6.37 4.61
N ILE A 76 -3.88 6.11 3.41
CA ILE A 76 -4.13 4.77 2.88
C ILE A 76 -3.18 4.58 1.72
N MET A 77 -2.59 3.40 1.66
CA MET A 77 -1.43 3.08 0.82
C MET A 77 -1.69 1.72 0.20
N ASP A 78 -1.26 1.55 -1.05
CA ASP A 78 -1.08 0.22 -1.61
C ASP A 78 0.33 -0.30 -1.25
N ASN A 79 0.77 -1.37 -1.93
CA ASN A 79 2.07 -1.96 -1.69
C ASN A 79 3.27 -1.09 -2.12
N ASP A 80 3.05 0.02 -2.84
CA ASP A 80 4.09 0.87 -3.41
C ASP A 80 3.94 2.36 -3.07
N HIS A 81 2.73 2.91 -3.06
CA HIS A 81 2.49 4.35 -2.93
C HIS A 81 1.23 4.68 -2.10
N VAL A 82 1.14 5.93 -1.67
CA VAL A 82 -0.06 6.49 -1.03
C VAL A 82 -1.14 6.76 -2.08
N ILE A 83 -2.31 6.15 -1.89
CA ILE A 83 -3.45 6.24 -2.81
C ILE A 83 -4.51 7.23 -2.33
N ALA A 84 -4.58 7.47 -1.01
CA ALA A 84 -5.56 8.35 -0.40
C ALA A 84 -5.02 8.91 0.91
N ALA A 85 -5.40 10.14 1.21
CA ALA A 85 -5.00 10.80 2.45
C ALA A 85 -6.04 11.83 2.89
N SER A 86 -6.15 12.03 4.20
CA SER A 86 -7.00 13.07 4.81
C SER A 86 -6.32 13.62 6.06
N GLY A 87 -6.51 14.91 6.35
CA GLY A 87 -5.75 15.62 7.39
C GLY A 87 -4.26 15.84 7.06
N LEU A 88 -3.83 15.49 5.85
CA LEU A 88 -2.48 15.70 5.30
C LEU A 88 -2.57 16.53 4.02
N SER A 89 -1.48 17.19 3.64
CA SER A 89 -1.36 17.83 2.33
C SER A 89 -1.36 16.77 1.23
N LYS A 90 -2.51 16.58 0.56
CA LYS A 90 -2.66 15.61 -0.55
C LYS A 90 -1.58 15.78 -1.63
N ARG A 91 -1.22 17.03 -1.94
CA ARG A 91 -0.16 17.36 -2.90
C ARG A 91 1.21 16.81 -2.48
N GLU A 92 1.47 16.75 -1.18
CA GLU A 92 2.74 16.23 -0.67
C GLU A 92 2.74 14.72 -0.56
N VAL A 93 1.62 14.08 -0.23
CA VAL A 93 1.63 12.65 0.11
C VAL A 93 1.15 11.72 -1.00
N LEU A 94 0.20 12.12 -1.86
CA LEU A 94 -0.32 11.24 -2.91
C LEU A 94 0.79 10.83 -3.88
N GLU A 95 0.76 9.58 -4.34
CA GLU A 95 1.77 8.97 -5.21
C GLU A 95 3.19 8.93 -4.63
N ARG A 96 3.40 9.38 -3.38
CA ARG A 96 4.68 9.14 -2.70
C ARG A 96 4.81 7.68 -2.33
N ARG A 97 6.04 7.20 -2.42
CA ARG A 97 6.39 5.82 -2.13
C ARG A 97 6.26 5.50 -0.65
N VAL A 98 5.88 4.26 -0.37
CA VAL A 98 6.01 3.67 0.96
C VAL A 98 7.49 3.43 1.30
N THR A 99 7.85 3.54 2.58
CA THR A 99 9.21 3.23 3.04
C THR A 99 9.44 1.72 3.07
N LYS A 100 10.72 1.30 3.00
CA LYS A 100 11.09 -0.11 3.18
C LYS A 100 10.60 -0.71 4.49
N ASN A 101 10.63 0.05 5.58
CA ASN A 101 10.14 -0.41 6.88
C ASN A 101 8.66 -0.75 6.84
N LEU A 102 7.87 0.02 6.08
CA LEU A 102 6.47 -0.28 5.87
C LEU A 102 6.26 -1.47 4.94
N GLU A 103 7.06 -1.58 3.88
CA GLU A 103 7.05 -2.76 2.99
C GLU A 103 7.31 -4.05 3.79
N GLU A 104 8.35 -4.07 4.64
CA GLU A 104 8.67 -5.21 5.50
C GLU A 104 7.57 -5.50 6.52
N LEU A 105 6.92 -4.46 7.07
CA LEU A 105 5.79 -4.64 7.98
C LEU A 105 4.59 -5.29 7.27
N MET A 106 4.28 -4.84 6.05
CA MET A 106 3.23 -5.40 5.21
C MET A 106 3.55 -6.85 4.83
N GLU A 107 4.76 -7.15 4.35
CA GLU A 107 5.19 -8.51 4.00
C GLU A 107 5.04 -9.49 5.18
N ASN A 108 5.39 -9.05 6.38
CA ASN A 108 5.26 -9.84 7.60
C ASN A 108 3.83 -9.90 8.17
N ARG A 109 2.85 -9.22 7.54
CA ARG A 109 1.47 -9.06 8.03
C ARG A 109 1.42 -8.52 9.46
N ALA A 110 2.45 -7.75 9.84
CA ALA A 110 2.59 -7.21 11.17
C ALA A 110 1.83 -5.88 11.30
N ILE A 111 1.54 -5.49 12.52
CA ILE A 111 0.92 -4.18 12.83
C ILE A 111 1.95 -3.30 13.53
N HIS A 112 1.78 -1.99 13.39
CA HIS A 112 2.54 -1.01 14.18
C HIS A 112 1.60 -0.23 15.07
N ILE A 113 1.97 -0.08 16.34
CA ILE A 113 1.31 0.80 17.31
C ILE A 113 2.42 1.45 18.12
N SER A 114 2.50 2.78 18.07
CA SER A 114 3.48 3.53 18.83
C SER A 114 3.14 3.51 20.32
N THR A 115 4.18 3.34 21.13
CA THR A 115 4.10 3.32 22.60
C THR A 115 5.25 4.15 23.17
N LYS A 116 5.42 4.16 24.50
CA LYS A 116 6.59 4.79 25.12
C LYS A 116 7.91 4.11 24.74
N GLU A 117 7.86 2.83 24.39
CA GLU A 117 9.03 2.00 24.08
C GLU A 117 9.20 1.82 22.56
N VAL A 118 8.09 1.87 21.82
CA VAL A 118 8.07 1.72 20.35
C VAL A 118 7.82 3.09 19.72
N PRO A 119 8.85 3.74 19.15
CA PRO A 119 8.67 5.03 18.50
C PRO A 119 7.81 4.91 17.23
N PRO A 120 7.13 5.99 16.82
CA PRO A 120 6.34 6.00 15.59
C PRO A 120 7.23 5.76 14.36
N MET A 121 6.67 5.10 13.35
CA MET A 121 7.40 4.65 12.17
C MET A 121 7.34 5.65 11.01
N ASN A 122 8.40 5.75 10.22
CA ASN A 122 8.34 6.48 8.95
C ASN A 122 7.62 5.59 7.93
N ALA A 123 6.41 5.97 7.50
CA ALA A 123 5.62 5.19 6.54
C ALA A 123 5.78 5.67 5.09
N ILE A 124 6.04 6.96 4.86
CA ILE A 124 6.07 7.59 3.53
C ILE A 124 7.48 8.14 3.27
N GLU A 125 8.06 7.83 2.10
CA GLU A 125 9.39 8.31 1.71
C GLU A 125 9.44 9.85 1.62
N GLY A 126 10.45 10.45 2.25
CA GLY A 126 10.67 11.91 2.20
C GLY A 126 9.58 12.75 2.87
N PHE A 127 8.70 12.15 3.68
CA PHE A 127 7.66 12.84 4.42
C PHE A 127 7.98 12.85 5.92
N ASP A 128 7.91 14.03 6.55
CA ASP A 128 8.42 14.21 7.90
C ASP A 128 7.49 13.65 8.98
N ARG A 129 6.18 13.57 8.70
CA ARG A 129 5.21 13.04 9.67
C ARG A 129 5.26 11.52 9.68
N LYS A 130 5.38 10.96 10.89
CA LYS A 130 5.44 9.51 11.14
C LYS A 130 4.06 8.92 11.38
N ALA A 131 3.95 7.61 11.28
CA ALA A 131 2.74 6.86 11.59
C ALA A 131 2.78 6.34 13.04
N ASN A 132 1.71 6.64 13.79
CA ASN A 132 1.47 6.11 15.13
C ASN A 132 0.84 4.72 15.09
N VAL A 133 -0.05 4.47 14.13
CA VAL A 133 -0.72 3.18 13.97
C VAL A 133 -0.68 2.78 12.51
N VAL A 134 -0.35 1.53 12.22
CA VAL A 134 -0.43 0.96 10.87
C VAL A 134 -1.03 -0.44 10.94
N TYR A 135 -2.08 -0.67 10.15
CA TYR A 135 -2.64 -1.99 9.91
C TYR A 135 -2.56 -2.34 8.41
N PRO A 136 -1.97 -3.48 8.05
CA PRO A 136 -2.05 -4.00 6.70
C PRO A 136 -3.49 -4.32 6.29
N ILE A 137 -3.80 -4.06 5.04
CA ILE A 137 -5.05 -4.44 4.39
C ILE A 137 -4.84 -5.83 3.80
N ILE A 138 -5.54 -6.82 4.35
CA ILE A 138 -5.39 -8.22 3.97
C ILE A 138 -6.65 -8.67 3.23
N TYR A 139 -6.45 -9.24 2.04
CA TYR A 139 -7.50 -9.79 1.18
C TYR A 139 -7.04 -11.13 0.60
N GLY A 140 -7.86 -12.17 0.67
CA GLY A 140 -7.53 -13.48 0.07
C GLY A 140 -6.29 -14.19 0.65
N GLY A 141 -5.73 -13.70 1.77
CA GLY A 141 -4.45 -14.15 2.32
C GLY A 141 -3.23 -13.31 1.90
N ASP A 142 -3.43 -12.42 0.93
CA ASP A 142 -2.43 -11.50 0.41
C ASP A 142 -2.58 -10.11 1.04
N VAL A 143 -1.49 -9.34 1.01
CA VAL A 143 -1.45 -7.97 1.52
C VAL A 143 -1.58 -7.03 0.34
N SER A 144 -2.62 -6.20 0.35
CA SER A 144 -2.94 -5.27 -0.74
C SER A 144 -2.52 -3.83 -0.44
N GLY A 145 -2.09 -3.55 0.78
CA GLY A 145 -1.70 -2.22 1.22
C GLY A 145 -1.77 -2.05 2.73
N ALA A 146 -1.91 -0.81 3.20
CA ALA A 146 -2.05 -0.50 4.60
C ALA A 146 -2.92 0.75 4.85
N VAL A 147 -3.49 0.83 6.06
CA VAL A 147 -4.08 2.05 6.62
C VAL A 147 -3.15 2.55 7.73
N ALA A 148 -2.75 3.80 7.64
CA ALA A 148 -1.85 4.46 8.58
C ALA A 148 -2.51 5.68 9.22
N LEU A 149 -2.44 5.74 10.55
CA LEU A 149 -2.74 6.92 11.35
C LEU A 149 -1.46 7.72 11.53
N MET A 150 -1.39 8.87 10.88
CA MET A 150 -0.22 9.73 10.89
C MET A 150 -0.27 10.69 12.07
N GLN A 151 0.89 11.14 12.53
CA GLN A 151 0.99 12.13 13.59
C GLN A 151 0.37 13.47 13.14
N SER A 152 -0.40 14.09 14.02
CA SER A 152 -0.76 15.50 13.96
C SER A 152 0.42 16.37 14.45
N ASP A 153 0.26 17.69 14.43
CA ASP A 153 1.26 18.62 14.96
C ASP A 153 1.49 18.46 16.48
N GLU A 154 0.47 17.94 17.19
CA GLU A 154 0.55 17.56 18.60
C GLU A 154 0.78 16.05 18.74
N SER A 155 2.03 15.66 18.97
CA SER A 155 2.38 14.25 19.14
C SER A 155 1.79 13.68 20.44
N HIS A 156 0.83 12.77 20.32
CA HIS A 156 0.37 11.92 21.42
C HIS A 156 0.46 10.43 21.06
N LEU A 157 0.41 9.58 22.09
CA LEU A 157 0.30 8.14 21.91
C LEU A 157 -1.12 7.78 21.49
N PRO A 158 -1.30 6.83 20.56
CA PRO A 158 -2.60 6.50 20.03
C PRO A 158 -3.52 5.94 21.12
N THR A 159 -4.77 6.37 21.12
CA THR A 159 -5.81 5.86 22.03
C THR A 159 -6.33 4.50 21.55
N GLU A 160 -6.98 3.74 22.43
CA GLU A 160 -7.59 2.46 22.05
C GLU A 160 -8.63 2.64 20.93
N THR A 161 -9.41 3.73 20.99
CA THR A 161 -10.39 4.08 19.95
C THR A 161 -9.73 4.31 18.60
N GLU A 162 -8.61 5.02 18.55
CA GLU A 162 -7.87 5.28 17.31
C GLU A 162 -7.26 4.01 16.71
N ILE A 163 -6.70 3.14 17.57
CA ILE A 163 -6.19 1.84 17.14
C ILE A 163 -7.31 1.01 16.52
N LYS A 164 -8.48 0.95 17.20
CA LYS A 164 -9.65 0.23 16.69
C LYS A 164 -10.20 0.84 15.40
N LEU A 165 -10.16 2.16 15.26
CA LEU A 165 -10.59 2.86 14.05
C LEU A 165 -9.77 2.41 12.84
N VAL A 166 -8.44 2.37 12.97
CA VAL A 166 -7.52 1.93 11.90
C VAL A 166 -7.66 0.43 11.64
N GLN A 167 -7.80 -0.38 12.69
CA GLN A 167 -8.02 -1.83 12.57
C GLN A 167 -9.30 -2.13 11.77
N VAL A 168 -10.42 -1.51 12.14
CA VAL A 168 -11.70 -1.68 11.44
C VAL A 168 -11.58 -1.19 10.01
N ALA A 169 -10.86 -0.08 9.80
CA ALA A 169 -10.66 0.46 8.47
C ALA A 169 -9.92 -0.50 7.53
N ALA A 170 -8.82 -1.08 8.01
CA ALA A 170 -8.04 -2.04 7.22
C ALA A 170 -8.84 -3.32 6.92
N ALA A 171 -9.57 -3.84 7.91
CA ALA A 171 -10.42 -5.01 7.74
C ALA A 171 -11.56 -4.76 6.74
N PHE A 172 -12.20 -3.59 6.81
CA PHE A 172 -13.28 -3.23 5.91
C PHE A 172 -12.81 -3.05 4.47
N LEU A 173 -11.67 -2.37 4.26
CA LEU A 173 -11.06 -2.24 2.93
C LEU A 173 -10.67 -3.61 2.36
N GLY A 174 -10.13 -4.52 3.16
CA GLY A 174 -9.84 -5.88 2.73
C GLY A 174 -11.09 -6.64 2.30
N LYS A 175 -12.21 -6.44 3.01
CA LYS A 175 -13.50 -7.06 2.66
C LYS A 175 -14.11 -6.50 1.36
N GLN A 176 -13.86 -5.23 1.02
CA GLN A 176 -14.34 -4.65 -0.24
C GLN A 176 -13.56 -5.14 -1.47
N MET A 177 -12.42 -5.82 -1.26
CA MET A 177 -11.63 -6.41 -2.35
C MET A 177 -11.98 -7.88 -2.61
N GLU A 178 -12.79 -8.52 -1.75
CA GLU A 178 -13.43 -9.82 -2.02
C GLU A 178 -14.50 -9.73 -3.11
#